data_AF-A0A7S4NLP9-F1
#
_entry.id   AF-A0A7S4NLP9-F1
#
_cell.length_a   1.000
_cell.length_b   1.000
_cell.length_c   1.000
_cell.angle_alpha   90.00
_cell.angle_beta   90.00
_cell.angle_gamma   90.00
#
_symmetry.space_group_name_H-M   'P 1'
#
loop_
_entity.id
_entity.type
_entity.pdbx_description
1 polymer ?
#
loop_
_entity_poly.entity_id
_entity_poly.type
_entity_poly.pdbx_seq_one_letter_code
_entity_poly.pdbx_strand_id
1 'polypeptide(L)'
;MGRALHDFAWGLRFHPEVAVRRGVLIALSAIGEGLPPAVLVQELHDALAPLQEWLRAAALEESDLGCQQLAIACHALFGDKVRRELQHGADDDDARMAGGGGALTFVGAIPGGVRFM
;
A
#
# COMPACT_ATOMS: atom_id res chain seq x y z
N MET A 1 -1.07 -12.85 -3.32
CA MET A 1 -1.29 -12.96 -4.80
C MET A 1 -0.59 -11.84 -5.57
N GLY A 2 -0.50 -10.62 -5.01
CA GLY A 2 0.23 -9.52 -5.66
C GLY A 2 1.71 -9.82 -5.84
N ARG A 3 2.33 -10.53 -4.89
CA ARG A 3 3.73 -10.92 -4.97
C ARG A 3 4.08 -11.77 -6.20
N ALA A 4 3.25 -12.76 -6.52
CA ALA A 4 3.48 -13.64 -7.67
C ALA A 4 3.37 -12.89 -9.00
N LEU A 5 2.39 -11.97 -9.12
CA LEU A 5 2.24 -11.13 -10.31
C LEU A 5 3.40 -10.15 -10.45
N HIS A 6 3.85 -9.55 -9.34
CA HIS A 6 5.07 -8.74 -9.32
C HIS A 6 6.27 -9.54 -9.81
N ASP A 7 6.53 -10.72 -9.26
CA ASP A 7 7.73 -11.51 -9.60
C ASP A 7 7.73 -11.96 -11.06
N PHE A 8 6.56 -12.29 -11.61
CA PHE A 8 6.40 -12.54 -13.05
C PHE A 8 6.70 -11.29 -13.89
N ALA A 9 6.08 -10.15 -13.56
CA ALA A 9 6.26 -8.90 -14.28
C ALA A 9 7.71 -8.40 -14.19
N TRP A 10 8.36 -8.58 -13.04
CA TRP A 10 9.74 -8.20 -12.77
C TRP A 10 10.74 -8.94 -13.67
N GLY A 11 10.45 -10.18 -14.05
CA GLY A 11 11.25 -10.96 -15.00
C GLY A 11 11.18 -10.45 -16.45
N LEU A 12 10.15 -9.69 -16.80
CA LEU A 12 9.89 -9.21 -18.17
C LEU A 12 10.25 -7.73 -18.38
N ARG A 13 10.79 -7.05 -17.37
CA ARG A 13 10.98 -5.58 -17.37
C ARG A 13 11.90 -5.05 -18.47
N PHE A 14 12.88 -5.84 -18.93
CA PHE A 14 13.84 -5.45 -19.98
C PHE A 14 13.54 -6.11 -21.34
N HIS A 15 12.28 -6.47 -21.59
CA HIS A 15 11.91 -7.11 -22.84
C HIS A 15 12.10 -6.15 -24.04
N PRO A 16 12.65 -6.61 -25.18
CA PRO A 16 12.87 -5.76 -26.36
C PRO A 16 11.56 -5.21 -26.95
N GLU A 17 10.51 -6.03 -26.93
CA GLU A 17 9.17 -5.64 -27.41
C GLU A 17 8.49 -4.61 -26.50
N VAL A 18 8.13 -3.46 -27.07
CA VAL A 18 7.42 -2.36 -26.39
C VAL A 18 6.08 -2.83 -25.81
N ALA A 19 5.33 -3.66 -26.55
CA ALA A 19 4.04 -4.19 -26.09
C ALA A 19 4.16 -4.99 -24.79
N VAL A 20 5.27 -5.73 -24.62
CA VAL A 20 5.52 -6.51 -23.41
C VAL A 20 5.87 -5.60 -22.24
N ARG A 21 6.74 -4.60 -22.44
CA ARG A 21 7.05 -3.60 -21.40
C ARG A 21 5.82 -2.81 -20.96
N ARG A 22 4.97 -2.44 -21.91
CA ARG A 22 3.69 -1.79 -21.62
C ARG A 22 2.76 -2.69 -20.81
N GLY A 23 2.68 -3.98 -21.16
CA GLY A 23 1.93 -4.97 -20.41
C GLY A 23 2.41 -5.15 -18.97
N VAL A 24 3.73 -5.15 -18.76
CA VAL A 24 4.35 -5.17 -17.41
C VAL A 24 3.90 -3.98 -16.58
N LEU A 25 3.98 -2.77 -17.13
CA LEU A 25 3.56 -1.55 -16.42
C LEU A 25 2.06 -1.55 -16.10
N ILE A 26 1.21 -2.02 -17.01
CA ILE A 26 -0.23 -2.15 -16.77
C ILE A 26 -0.49 -3.18 -15.65
N ALA A 27 0.19 -4.32 -15.67
CA ALA A 27 0.05 -5.34 -14.62
C ALA A 27 0.46 -4.79 -13.25
N LEU A 28 1.56 -4.04 -13.18
CA LEU A 28 2.00 -3.38 -11.95
C LEU A 28 0.98 -2.33 -11.47
N SER A 29 0.43 -1.51 -12.37
CA SER A 29 -0.65 -0.57 -12.03
C SER A 29 -1.89 -1.29 -11.48
N ALA A 30 -2.24 -2.46 -12.04
CA ALA A 30 -3.37 -3.26 -11.54
C ALA A 30 -3.13 -3.83 -10.13
N ILE A 31 -1.89 -4.23 -9.80
CA ILE A 31 -1.51 -4.58 -8.42
C ILE A 31 -1.70 -3.37 -7.50
N GLY A 32 -1.19 -2.23 -7.96
CA GLY A 32 -1.29 -0.96 -7.28
C GLY A 32 -2.73 -0.58 -6.99
N GLU A 33 -3.62 -0.60 -7.97
CA GLU A 33 -5.04 -0.25 -7.80
C GLU A 33 -5.81 -1.30 -7.00
N GLY A 34 -5.57 -2.58 -7.27
CA GLY A 34 -6.36 -3.69 -6.74
C GLY A 34 -6.08 -4.06 -5.28
N LEU A 35 -4.90 -3.73 -4.73
CA LEU A 35 -4.55 -4.06 -3.34
C LEU A 35 -4.68 -2.85 -2.41
N PRO A 36 -5.26 -3.00 -1.21
CA PRO A 36 -5.23 -1.95 -0.20
C PRO A 36 -3.79 -1.68 0.27
N PRO A 37 -3.47 -0.47 0.78
CA PRO A 37 -2.11 -0.07 1.15
C PRO A 37 -1.40 -1.05 2.09
N ALA A 38 -2.05 -1.47 3.18
CA ALA A 38 -1.50 -2.44 4.14
C ALA A 38 -1.08 -3.77 3.49
N VAL A 39 -1.96 -4.33 2.65
CA VAL A 39 -1.68 -5.60 1.96
C VAL A 39 -0.60 -5.42 0.89
N LEU A 40 -0.57 -4.27 0.22
CA LEU A 40 0.46 -3.96 -0.78
C LEU A 40 1.85 -3.89 -0.13
N VAL A 41 1.99 -3.16 0.98
CA VAL A 41 3.25 -3.06 1.72
C VAL A 41 3.66 -4.41 2.30
N GLN A 42 2.71 -5.22 2.78
CA GLN A 42 2.99 -6.56 3.30
C GLN A 42 3.45 -7.54 2.21
N GLU A 43 2.80 -7.57 1.04
CA GLU A 43 3.11 -8.53 -0.04
C GLU A 43 4.39 -8.15 -0.79
N LEU A 44 4.62 -6.86 -1.02
CA LEU A 44 5.73 -6.35 -1.83
C LEU A 44 6.88 -5.78 -0.99
N HIS A 45 6.86 -5.88 0.34
CA HIS A 45 7.81 -5.27 1.27
C HIS A 45 9.24 -5.08 0.74
N ASP A 46 9.95 -6.19 0.46
CA ASP A 46 11.35 -6.17 -0.01
C ASP A 46 11.49 -5.76 -1.48
N ALA A 47 10.42 -5.94 -2.26
CA ALA A 47 10.36 -5.63 -3.67
C ALA A 47 10.00 -4.16 -3.95
N LEU A 48 9.47 -3.45 -2.97
CA LEU A 48 8.87 -2.14 -3.17
C LEU A 48 9.91 -1.05 -3.43
N ALA A 49 11.02 -1.06 -2.70
CA ALA A 49 12.15 -0.16 -2.93
C ALA A 49 12.80 -0.36 -4.32
N PRO A 50 13.19 -1.58 -4.73
CA PRO A 50 13.75 -1.78 -6.08
C PRO A 50 12.73 -1.51 -7.18
N LEU A 51 11.43 -1.81 -6.95
CA LEU A 51 10.37 -1.47 -7.89
C LEU A 51 10.22 0.04 -8.08
N GLN A 52 10.21 0.81 -6.99
CA GLN A 52 10.12 2.27 -7.03
C GLN A 52 11.30 2.90 -7.78
N GLU A 53 12.51 2.41 -7.53
CA GLU A 53 13.71 2.88 -8.21
C GLU A 53 13.68 2.55 -9.70
N TRP A 54 13.24 1.33 -10.06
CA TRP A 54 13.08 0.94 -11.46
C TRP A 54 12.01 1.78 -12.18
N LEU A 55 10.86 2.04 -11.55
CA LEU A 55 9.81 2.88 -12.13
C LEU A 55 10.29 4.32 -12.36
N ARG A 56 11.10 4.85 -11.43
CA ARG A 56 11.72 6.17 -11.56
C ARG A 56 12.70 6.23 -12.72
N ALA A 57 13.54 5.20 -12.88
CA ALA A 57 14.45 5.09 -14.02
C ALA A 57 13.68 4.94 -15.34
N ALA A 58 12.66 4.07 -15.39
CA ALA A 58 11.82 3.87 -16.57
C ALA A 58 11.08 5.16 -17.00
N ALA A 59 10.67 6.00 -16.05
CA ALA A 59 10.06 7.30 -16.36
C ALA A 59 11.04 8.27 -17.06
N LEU A 60 12.35 8.09 -16.90
CA LEU A 60 13.38 8.96 -17.49
C LEU A 60 13.99 8.36 -18.76
N GLU A 61 14.16 7.04 -18.79
CA GLU A 61 14.95 6.32 -19.78
C GLU A 61 14.10 5.62 -20.86
N GLU A 62 12.80 5.43 -20.66
CA GLU A 62 11.94 4.80 -21.67
C GLU A 62 11.79 5.70 -22.91
N SER A 63 12.07 5.11 -24.08
CA SER A 63 11.92 5.76 -25.38
C SER A 63 10.47 5.84 -25.86
N ASP A 64 9.60 4.94 -25.36
CA ASP A 64 8.18 4.93 -25.70
C ASP A 64 7.40 5.82 -24.72
N LEU A 65 6.68 6.82 -25.27
CA LEU A 65 5.88 7.75 -24.48
C LEU A 65 4.77 7.05 -23.69
N GLY A 66 4.20 5.97 -24.23
CA GLY A 66 3.14 5.21 -23.56
C GLY A 66 3.69 4.49 -22.32
N CYS A 67 4.82 3.79 -22.46
CA CYS A 67 5.54 3.19 -21.34
C CYS A 67 5.99 4.25 -20.34
N GLN A 68 6.52 5.39 -20.80
CA GLN A 68 6.96 6.47 -19.92
C GLN A 68 5.81 7.02 -19.05
N GLN A 69 4.67 7.33 -19.66
CA GLN A 69 3.50 7.83 -18.93
C GLN A 69 2.95 6.81 -17.93
N LEU A 70 2.92 5.53 -18.31
CA LEU A 70 2.50 4.46 -17.41
C LEU A 70 3.48 4.27 -16.24
N ALA A 71 4.79 4.40 -16.47
CA ALA A 71 5.79 4.33 -15.42
C ALA A 71 5.62 5.47 -14.41
N ILE A 72 5.38 6.70 -14.87
CA ILE A 72 5.09 7.85 -14.01
C ILE A 72 3.83 7.63 -13.18
N ALA A 73 2.74 7.22 -13.83
CA ALA A 73 1.46 6.97 -13.16
C ALA A 73 1.58 5.86 -12.11
N CYS A 74 2.25 4.76 -12.47
CA CYS A 74 2.51 3.64 -11.57
C CYS A 74 3.39 4.09 -10.38
N HIS A 75 4.48 4.82 -10.64
CA HIS A 75 5.37 5.32 -9.59
C HIS A 75 4.60 6.16 -8.56
N ALA A 76 3.81 7.14 -9.02
CA ALA A 76 3.00 8.00 -8.16
C ALA A 76 1.98 7.20 -7.34
N LEU A 77 1.30 6.23 -7.97
CA LEU A 77 0.30 5.42 -7.31
C LEU A 77 0.89 4.58 -6.18
N PHE A 78 2.02 3.92 -6.41
CA PHE A 78 2.70 3.15 -5.37
C PHE A 78 3.23 4.06 -4.25
N GLY A 79 3.79 5.23 -4.60
CA GLY A 79 4.27 6.20 -3.63
C GLY A 79 3.17 6.73 -2.71
N ASP A 80 2.00 7.03 -3.26
CA ASP A 80 0.83 7.48 -2.49
C ASP A 80 0.30 6.38 -1.57
N LYS A 81 0.28 5.12 -2.01
CA LYS A 81 -0.15 4.01 -1.15
C LYS A 81 0.80 3.79 0.01
N VAL A 82 2.10 3.81 -0.24
CA VAL A 82 3.12 3.64 0.81
C VAL A 82 3.05 4.80 1.81
N ARG A 83 2.89 6.04 1.33
CA ARG A 83 2.72 7.20 2.21
C ARG A 83 1.49 7.08 3.11
N ARG A 84 0.36 6.63 2.56
CA ARG A 84 -0.87 6.43 3.34
C ARG A 84 -0.70 5.36 4.41
N GLU A 85 0.02 4.28 4.12
CA GLU A 85 0.29 3.23 5.11
C GLU A 85 1.15 3.74 6.26
N LEU A 86 2.19 4.52 5.94
CA LEU A 86 3.03 5.16 6.96
C LEU A 86 2.25 6.15 7.84
N GLN A 87 1.27 6.85 7.27
CA GLN A 87 0.39 7.77 8.02
C GLN A 87 -0.62 7.01 8.87
N HIS A 88 -1.19 5.93 8.35
CA HIS A 88 -2.17 5.12 9.09
C HIS A 88 -1.55 4.44 10.32
N GLY A 89 -0.31 3.94 10.20
CA GLY A 89 0.40 3.39 11.35
C GLY A 89 0.71 4.42 12.45
N ALA A 90 0.84 5.70 12.10
CA ALA A 90 1.07 6.78 13.08
C ALA A 90 -0.20 7.14 13.87
N ASP A 91 -1.37 7.11 13.22
CA ASP A 91 -2.65 7.39 13.87
C ASP A 91 -3.06 6.28 14.87
N ASP A 92 -2.73 5.02 14.57
CA ASP A 92 -2.99 3.86 15.45
C ASP A 92 -2.13 3.89 16.74
N ASP A 93 -0.88 4.35 16.64
CA ASP A 93 0.00 4.52 17.81
C ASP A 93 -0.50 5.67 18.72
N ASP A 94 -0.98 6.79 18.15
CA ASP A 94 -1.57 7.88 18.92
C ASP A 94 -2.87 7.45 19.63
N ALA A 95 -3.71 6.64 18.98
CA ALA A 95 -4.91 6.08 19.60
C ALA A 95 -4.59 5.11 20.77
N ARG A 96 -3.51 4.34 20.66
CA ARG A 96 -3.04 3.49 21.78
C ARG A 96 -2.44 4.31 22.92
N MET A 97 -1.77 5.43 22.63
CA MET A 97 -1.22 6.33 23.64
C MET A 97 -2.30 7.15 24.37
N ALA A 98 -3.47 7.39 23.75
CA ALA A 98 -4.61 8.04 24.39
C ALA A 98 -5.45 7.11 25.30
N GLY A 99 -5.30 5.78 25.19
CA GLY A 99 -6.04 4.79 25.99
C GLY A 99 -5.40 4.39 27.32
N GLY A 100 -4.21 4.91 27.64
CA GLY A 100 -3.39 4.52 28.79
C GLY A 100 -3.47 5.49 29.97
N GLY A 101 -4.66 5.89 30.42
CA GLY A 101 -4.78 6.80 31.57
C GLY A 101 -6.13 6.76 32.25
N GLY A 102 -6.21 6.06 33.39
CA GLY A 102 -7.27 6.28 34.38
C GLY A 102 -8.20 5.12 34.66
N ALA A 103 -7.67 4.01 35.17
CA ALA A 103 -8.40 3.30 36.21
C ALA A 103 -8.45 4.22 37.45
N LEU A 104 -9.65 4.48 37.97
CA LEU A 104 -10.04 4.90 39.34
C LEU A 104 -11.12 6.00 39.32
N THR A 105 -12.38 5.58 39.22
CA THR A 105 -13.49 6.23 39.95
C THR A 105 -14.27 5.17 40.72
N PHE A 106 -13.72 4.89 41.90
CA PHE A 106 -14.38 4.77 43.19
C PHE A 106 -15.93 4.85 43.22
N VAL A 107 -16.52 3.75 43.70
CA VAL A 107 -17.62 3.67 44.69
C VAL A 107 -18.99 4.26 44.37
N GLY A 108 -19.96 3.34 44.32
CA GLY A 108 -21.14 3.43 45.17
C GLY A 108 -22.43 3.89 44.50
N ALA A 109 -23.37 2.94 44.30
CA ALA A 109 -24.75 3.05 44.78
C ALA A 109 -25.60 1.86 44.26
N ILE A 110 -25.96 0.96 45.17
CA ILE A 110 -27.19 0.15 45.07
C ILE A 110 -28.36 1.08 45.43
N PRO A 111 -29.39 1.20 44.58
CA PRO A 111 -30.70 0.57 44.90
C PRO A 111 -31.33 -0.04 43.63
N GLY A 112 -31.79 -1.28 43.64
CA GLY A 112 -33.05 -1.68 44.27
C GLY A 112 -34.24 -1.35 43.36
N GLY A 113 -34.81 -2.34 42.66
CA GLY A 113 -36.06 -2.13 41.93
C GLY A 113 -36.39 -3.15 40.84
N VAL A 114 -36.95 -4.28 41.24
CA VAL A 114 -37.65 -5.27 40.40
C VAL A 114 -38.83 -4.63 39.67
N ARG A 115 -39.02 -4.91 38.37
CA ARG A 115 -40.33 -5.39 37.85
C ARG A 115 -40.29 -6.04 36.46
N PHE A 116 -41.08 -7.11 36.39
CA PHE A 116 -41.34 -8.08 35.33
C PHE A 116 -42.21 -7.53 34.17
N MET A 117 -42.10 -8.27 33.05
CA MET A 117 -43.02 -8.43 31.90
C MET A 117 -43.21 -7.27 30.93
#